data_AF-A0A6J4R9J0-F1
#
_entry.id   AF-A0A6J4R9J0-F1
#
_cell.length_a   1.000
_cell.length_b   1.000
_cell.length_c   1.000
_cell.angle_alpha   90.00
_cell.angle_beta   90.00
_cell.angle_gamma   90.00
#
_symmetry.space_group_name_H-M   'P 1'
#
loop_
_entity.id
_entity.type
_entity.pdbx_description
1 polymer ?
#
loop_
_entity_poly.entity_id
_entity_poly.type
_entity_poly.pdbx_seq_one_letter_code
_entity_poly.pdbx_strand_id
1 'polypeptide(L)'
;MAPSVVSSGGGLPGNTGARKKLRLTRYVADPETCNACPLKSGCTEGKSGRAVNRNFDEGYFERVKGYYGLEAYKKAMSKRKVWIEPMFAEAKQWHGMERVRLRTLERVNTEVLITAAGQNVKRLLAFGPRRPRRAAQAEALRPPGGRCLPPVRRCSAAQRGVSNTLPEMVL
;
A
#
# COMPACT_ATOMS: atom_id res chain seq x y z
N MET A 1 22.54 25.86 0.45
CA MET A 1 23.25 24.58 0.68
C MET A 1 22.22 23.46 0.72
N ALA A 2 22.29 22.51 -0.22
CA ALA A 2 21.35 21.38 -0.27
C ALA A 2 21.72 20.32 0.79
N PRO A 3 20.73 19.68 1.45
CA PRO A 3 21.01 18.57 2.35
C PRO A 3 21.67 17.43 1.59
N SER A 4 22.79 16.92 2.10
CA SER A 4 23.47 15.77 1.53
C SER A 4 22.61 14.51 1.72
N VAL A 5 22.14 13.94 0.61
CA VAL A 5 21.38 12.69 0.61
C VAL A 5 22.35 11.55 0.84
N VAL A 6 22.50 11.12 2.09
CA VAL A 6 23.28 9.92 2.41
C VAL A 6 22.35 8.73 2.25
N SER A 7 22.32 8.13 1.06
CA SER A 7 21.55 6.91 0.78
C SER A 7 22.18 5.71 1.51
N SER A 8 22.05 5.66 2.84
CA SER A 8 22.59 4.58 3.66
C SER A 8 21.63 3.39 3.62
N GLY A 9 21.99 2.35 2.87
CA GLY A 9 21.31 1.05 2.89
C GLY A 9 21.54 0.31 4.22
N GLY A 10 21.00 0.81 5.32
CA GLY A 10 21.11 0.19 6.64
C GLY A 10 20.12 -0.96 6.80
N GLY A 11 20.63 -2.20 6.78
CA GLY A 11 19.84 -3.39 7.12
C GLY A 11 19.65 -3.52 8.63
N LEU A 12 18.40 -3.59 9.09
CA LEU A 12 18.04 -3.92 10.47
C LEU A 12 18.17 -5.44 10.72
N PRO A 13 18.76 -5.89 11.84
CA PRO A 13 18.87 -7.32 12.14
C PRO A 13 17.54 -7.89 12.65
N GLY A 14 17.33 -9.20 12.44
CA GLY A 14 16.42 -9.99 13.29
C GLY A 14 15.32 -10.81 12.61
N ASN A 15 15.69 -11.88 11.91
CA ASN A 15 15.01 -13.18 11.82
C ASN A 15 13.59 -13.34 11.17
N THR A 16 13.49 -14.45 10.42
CA THR A 16 12.35 -15.14 9.76
C THR A 16 11.40 -14.39 8.82
N GLY A 17 11.32 -14.89 7.57
CA GLY A 17 10.48 -14.38 6.47
C GLY A 17 11.20 -13.29 5.66
N ALA A 18 11.25 -13.42 4.33
CA ALA A 18 12.00 -12.51 3.45
C ALA A 18 11.62 -11.03 3.69
N ARG A 19 12.36 -10.35 4.58
CA ARG A 19 12.19 -8.94 4.89
C ARG A 19 12.53 -8.15 3.64
N LYS A 20 11.51 -7.63 2.94
CA LYS A 20 11.69 -6.59 1.94
C LYS A 20 12.49 -5.48 2.64
N LYS A 21 13.75 -5.25 2.22
CA LYS A 21 14.54 -4.10 2.72
C LYS A 21 13.67 -2.86 2.52
N LEU A 22 13.26 -2.20 3.61
CA LEU A 22 12.58 -0.92 3.49
C LEU A 22 13.53 0.03 2.76
N ARG A 23 13.08 0.56 1.62
CA ARG A 23 13.84 1.52 0.82
C ARG A 23 13.71 2.88 1.51
N LEU A 24 14.60 3.15 2.45
CA LEU A 24 14.64 4.38 3.22
C LEU A 24 15.72 5.30 2.66
N THR A 25 15.38 6.55 2.42
CA THR A 25 16.34 7.60 2.11
C THR A 25 16.59 8.40 3.39
N ARG A 26 17.86 8.46 3.81
CA ARG A 26 18.28 9.23 4.97
C ARG A 26 18.82 10.58 4.52
N TYR A 27 18.14 11.63 4.94
CA TYR A 27 18.57 13.02 4.74
C TYR A 27 19.31 13.45 6.00
N VAL A 28 20.56 13.86 5.84
CA VAL A 28 21.38 14.35 6.96
C VAL A 28 21.68 15.82 6.68
N ALA A 29 21.39 16.68 7.65
CA ALA A 29 21.80 18.07 7.60
C ALA A 29 23.31 18.14 7.84
N ASP A 30 23.96 19.11 7.19
CA ASP A 30 25.37 19.39 7.45
C ASP A 30 25.58 19.71 8.95
N PRO A 31 26.48 18.99 9.66
CA PRO A 31 26.63 19.13 11.10
C PRO A 31 27.06 20.55 11.52
N GLU A 32 27.94 21.20 10.77
CA GLU A 32 28.45 22.54 11.10
C GLU A 32 27.33 23.57 11.02
N THR A 33 26.60 23.54 9.90
CA THR A 33 25.44 24.41 9.68
C THR A 33 24.34 24.15 10.72
N CYS A 34 24.09 22.88 11.07
CA CYS A 34 23.07 22.51 12.04
C CYS A 34 23.46 22.89 13.48
N ASN A 35 24.75 22.85 13.81
CA ASN A 35 25.27 23.16 15.15
C ASN A 35 25.32 24.67 15.41
N ALA A 36 25.54 25.48 14.38
CA ALA A 36 25.48 26.94 14.46
C ALA A 36 24.05 27.51 14.51
N CYS A 37 23.02 26.67 14.33
CA CYS A 37 21.63 27.13 14.27
C CYS A 37 21.08 27.50 15.67
N PRO A 38 20.52 28.71 15.86
CA PRO A 38 19.97 29.14 17.15
C PRO A 38 18.74 28.34 17.59
N LEU A 39 18.03 27.73 16.63
CA LEU A 39 16.85 26.89 16.89
C LEU A 39 17.20 25.43 17.18
N LYS A 40 18.48 25.07 17.29
CA LYS A 40 18.92 23.68 17.47
C LYS A 40 18.29 23.03 18.70
N SER A 41 18.19 23.77 19.81
CA SER A 41 17.60 23.29 21.08
C SER A 41 16.17 22.77 20.93
N GLY A 42 15.37 23.34 20.00
CA GLY A 42 14.03 22.86 19.68
C GLY A 42 13.94 21.92 18.48
N CYS A 43 15.05 21.71 17.75
CA CYS A 43 15.08 20.96 16.50
C CYS A 43 15.59 19.53 16.70
N THR A 44 16.74 19.35 17.35
CA THR A 44 17.35 18.04 17.62
C THR A 44 18.36 18.07 18.78
N GLU A 45 18.42 17.00 19.56
CA GLU A 45 19.43 16.81 20.62
C GLU A 45 20.76 16.22 20.12
N GLY A 46 20.82 15.78 18.85
CA GLY A 46 21.99 15.13 18.27
C GLY A 46 23.19 16.06 18.05
N LYS A 47 24.40 15.54 18.31
CA LYS A 47 25.67 16.25 18.05
C LYS A 47 26.05 16.28 16.55
N SER A 48 25.56 15.31 15.77
CA SER A 48 25.85 15.14 14.34
C SER A 48 24.82 15.81 13.41
N GLY A 49 24.04 16.75 13.92
CA GLY A 49 22.99 17.44 13.17
C GLY A 49 21.71 16.62 12.98
N ARG A 50 20.70 17.23 12.33
CA ARG A 50 19.39 16.59 12.13
C ARG A 50 19.45 15.54 11.02
N ALA A 51 19.03 14.32 11.36
CA ALA A 51 18.78 13.27 10.39
C ALA A 51 17.28 12.99 10.29
N VAL A 52 16.76 12.91 9.06
CA VAL A 52 15.37 12.55 8.76
C VAL A 52 15.38 11.35 7.82
N ASN A 53 14.72 10.28 8.23
CA ASN A 53 14.48 9.13 7.37
C ASN A 53 13.13 9.32 6.66
N ARG A 54 13.11 9.20 5.33
CA ARG A 54 11.88 9.18 4.54
C ARG A 54 11.78 7.86 3.80
N ASN A 55 10.58 7.30 3.74
CA ASN A 55 10.36 6.11 2.93
C ASN A 55 10.34 6.50 1.43
N PHE A 56 10.72 5.59 0.55
CA PHE A 56 10.64 5.83 -0.89
C PHE A 56 9.19 6.14 -1.34
N ASP A 57 8.22 5.47 -0.73
CA ASP A 57 6.79 5.65 -1.03
C ASP A 57 6.12 6.74 -0.16
N GLU A 58 6.89 7.58 0.55
CA GLU A 58 6.33 8.60 1.48
C GLU A 58 5.32 9.53 0.80
N GLY A 59 5.58 9.95 -0.45
CA GLY A 59 4.66 10.81 -1.20
C GLY A 59 3.30 10.14 -1.47
N TYR A 60 3.26 8.81 -1.59
CA TYR A 60 2.01 8.07 -1.67
C TYR A 60 1.27 8.08 -0.33
N PHE A 61 2.00 7.88 0.78
CA PHE A 61 1.41 7.95 2.12
C PHE A 61 0.88 9.34 2.44
N GLU A 62 1.60 10.41 2.10
CA GLU A 62 1.15 11.80 2.28
C GLU A 62 -0.12 12.07 1.48
N ARG A 63 -0.21 11.59 0.24
CA ARG A 63 -1.45 11.68 -0.57
C ARG A 63 -2.63 10.95 0.10
N VAL A 64 -2.41 9.73 0.58
CA VAL A 64 -3.45 8.95 1.26
C VAL A 64 -3.88 9.62 2.57
N LYS A 65 -2.94 10.16 3.34
CA LYS A 65 -3.23 10.97 4.54
C LYS A 65 -4.08 12.19 4.22
N GLY A 66 -3.83 12.83 3.08
CA GLY A 66 -4.64 13.95 2.58
C GLY A 66 -6.13 13.61 2.45
N TYR A 67 -6.49 12.33 2.22
CA TYR A 67 -7.89 11.91 2.12
C TYR A 67 -8.60 11.81 3.48
N TYR A 68 -7.89 11.82 4.62
CA TYR A 68 -8.49 11.51 5.92
C TYR A 68 -9.55 12.53 6.35
N GLY A 69 -9.42 13.78 5.89
CA GLY A 69 -10.40 14.84 6.13
C GLY A 69 -11.67 14.72 5.30
N LEU A 70 -11.67 13.93 4.21
CA LEU A 70 -12.80 13.82 3.30
C LEU A 70 -13.91 12.94 3.88
N GLU A 71 -15.14 13.42 3.81
CA GLU A 71 -16.31 12.65 4.26
C GLU A 71 -16.50 11.34 3.47
N ALA A 72 -16.16 11.34 2.18
CA ALA A 72 -16.15 10.13 1.37
C ALA A 72 -15.18 9.06 1.92
N TYR A 73 -14.00 9.47 2.39
CA TYR A 73 -13.01 8.59 2.98
C TYR A 73 -13.50 8.03 4.33
N LYS A 74 -14.03 8.89 5.20
CA LYS A 74 -14.62 8.46 6.48
C LYS A 74 -15.73 7.42 6.25
N LYS A 75 -16.64 7.68 5.32
CA LYS A 75 -17.71 6.74 4.95
C LYS A 75 -17.17 5.43 4.40
N ALA A 76 -16.13 5.45 3.55
CA ALA A 76 -15.49 4.25 3.05
C ALA A 76 -14.85 3.42 4.17
N MET A 77 -14.17 4.07 5.11
CA MET A 77 -13.56 3.41 6.27
C MET A 77 -14.61 2.81 7.22
N SER A 78 -15.72 3.51 7.48
CA SER A 78 -16.85 2.96 8.24
C SER A 78 -17.44 1.72 7.58
N LYS A 79 -17.63 1.74 6.24
CA LYS A 79 -18.07 0.55 5.49
C LYS A 79 -17.05 -0.59 5.58
N ARG A 80 -15.76 -0.30 5.52
CA ARG A 80 -14.71 -1.32 5.66
C ARG A 80 -14.79 -2.03 7.02
N LYS A 81 -14.97 -1.26 8.09
CA LYS A 81 -15.09 -1.80 9.46
C LYS A 81 -16.31 -2.71 9.62
N VAL A 82 -17.44 -2.35 9.02
CA VAL A 82 -18.70 -3.10 9.20
C VAL A 82 -18.78 -4.31 8.27
N TRP A 83 -18.32 -4.19 7.03
CA TRP A 83 -18.51 -5.23 6.03
C TRP A 83 -17.22 -6.02 5.81
N ILE A 84 -16.15 -5.34 5.41
CA ILE A 84 -14.93 -5.98 4.90
C ILE A 84 -14.15 -6.70 6.01
N GLU A 85 -13.91 -6.03 7.14
CA GLU A 85 -13.12 -6.62 8.23
C GLU A 85 -13.76 -7.89 8.81
N PRO A 86 -15.09 -7.94 9.05
CA PRO A 86 -15.77 -9.18 9.43
C PRO A 86 -15.70 -10.28 8.37
N MET A 87 -15.75 -9.97 7.07
CA MET A 87 -15.57 -11.00 6.03
C MET A 87 -14.20 -11.67 6.12
N PHE A 88 -13.14 -10.88 6.32
CA PHE A 88 -11.80 -11.40 6.49
C PHE A 88 -11.62 -12.15 7.81
N ALA A 89 -12.23 -11.68 8.89
CA ALA A 89 -12.23 -12.40 10.17
C ALA A 89 -12.91 -13.76 10.03
N GLU A 90 -14.07 -13.82 9.37
CA GLU A 90 -14.77 -15.07 9.08
C GLU A 90 -13.93 -16.02 8.23
N ALA A 91 -13.28 -15.51 7.19
CA ALA A 91 -12.42 -16.29 6.30
C ALA A 91 -11.25 -16.94 7.08
N LYS A 92 -10.65 -16.20 8.01
CA LYS A 92 -9.57 -16.72 8.85
C LYS A 92 -10.05 -17.77 9.83
N GLN A 93 -11.12 -17.49 10.58
CA GLN A 93 -11.59 -18.34 11.68
C GLN A 93 -12.32 -19.60 11.20
N TRP A 94 -13.22 -19.46 10.23
CA TRP A 94 -14.12 -20.56 9.82
C TRP A 94 -13.68 -21.25 8.53
N HIS A 95 -12.89 -20.58 7.70
CA HIS A 95 -12.44 -21.12 6.41
C HIS A 95 -10.93 -21.39 6.37
N GLY A 96 -10.25 -21.36 7.51
CA GLY A 96 -8.84 -21.76 7.63
C GLY A 96 -7.84 -20.84 6.91
N MET A 97 -8.25 -19.63 6.49
CA MET A 97 -7.41 -18.71 5.71
C MET A 97 -6.28 -18.05 6.53
N GLU A 98 -6.03 -18.51 7.76
CA GLU A 98 -4.85 -18.13 8.52
C GLU A 98 -3.57 -18.73 7.92
N ARG A 99 -3.66 -19.93 7.32
CA ARG A 99 -2.55 -20.60 6.64
C ARG A 99 -3.04 -21.22 5.34
N VAL A 100 -2.29 -21.01 4.27
CA VAL A 100 -2.58 -21.64 2.96
C VAL A 100 -1.97 -23.04 2.95
N ARG A 101 -2.74 -24.02 2.47
CA ARG A 101 -2.29 -25.42 2.41
C ARG A 101 -1.41 -25.67 1.19
N LEU A 102 -1.69 -24.99 0.08
CA LEU A 102 -1.02 -25.22 -1.18
C LEU A 102 0.30 -24.45 -1.28
N ARG A 103 1.24 -25.00 -2.06
CA ARG A 103 2.53 -24.38 -2.40
C ARG A 103 2.48 -23.96 -3.87
N THR A 104 3.07 -22.79 -4.18
CA THR A 104 2.99 -22.00 -5.43
C THR A 104 1.89 -20.93 -5.47
N LEU A 105 2.20 -19.78 -6.08
CA LEU A 105 1.31 -18.60 -6.12
C LEU A 105 -0.01 -18.90 -6.81
N GLU A 106 0.03 -19.61 -7.93
CA GLU A 106 -1.16 -19.98 -8.69
C GLU A 106 -2.11 -20.84 -7.84
N ARG A 107 -1.59 -21.86 -7.16
CA ARG A 107 -2.39 -22.75 -6.33
C ARG A 107 -2.96 -22.03 -5.10
N VAL A 108 -2.16 -21.18 -4.46
CA VAL A 108 -2.61 -20.34 -3.34
C VAL A 108 -3.72 -19.39 -3.79
N ASN A 109 -3.60 -18.78 -4.97
CA ASN A 109 -4.65 -17.91 -5.51
C ASN A 109 -5.97 -18.68 -5.71
N THR A 110 -5.90 -19.90 -6.24
CA THR A 110 -7.08 -20.77 -6.40
C THR A 110 -7.72 -21.11 -5.06
N GLU A 111 -6.92 -21.47 -4.05
CA GLU A 111 -7.40 -21.77 -2.68
C GLU A 111 -8.17 -20.57 -2.07
N VAL A 112 -7.58 -19.37 -2.16
CA VAL A 112 -8.21 -18.14 -1.66
C VAL A 112 -9.47 -17.79 -2.47
N LEU A 113 -9.44 -18.00 -3.79
CA LEU A 113 -10.59 -17.73 -4.67
C LEU A 113 -11.78 -18.64 -4.34
N ILE A 114 -11.54 -19.93 -4.10
CA ILE A 114 -12.59 -20.87 -3.72
C ILE A 114 -13.22 -20.48 -2.37
N THR A 115 -12.39 -20.11 -1.38
CA THR A 115 -12.88 -19.62 -0.08
C THR A 115 -13.75 -18.37 -0.24
N ALA A 116 -13.29 -17.39 -1.03
CA ALA A 116 -14.05 -16.18 -1.31
C ALA A 116 -15.37 -16.48 -2.04
N ALA A 117 -15.36 -17.40 -3.00
CA ALA A 117 -16.57 -17.83 -3.70
C ALA A 117 -17.58 -18.47 -2.73
N GLY A 118 -17.12 -19.36 -1.83
CA GLY A 118 -17.95 -19.95 -0.78
C GLY A 118 -18.58 -18.90 0.14
N GLN A 119 -17.81 -17.90 0.54
CA GLN A 119 -18.31 -16.76 1.33
C GLN A 119 -19.36 -15.92 0.60
N ASN A 120 -19.21 -15.74 -0.72
CA ASN A 120 -20.19 -15.04 -1.55
C ASN A 120 -21.48 -15.83 -1.69
N VAL A 121 -21.40 -17.15 -1.92
CA VAL A 121 -22.56 -18.04 -1.98
C VAL A 121 -23.29 -18.07 -0.64
N LYS A 122 -22.58 -18.19 0.48
CA LYS A 122 -23.18 -18.13 1.83
C LYS A 122 -24.01 -16.86 2.04
N ARG A 123 -23.48 -15.70 1.62
CA ARG A 123 -24.20 -14.43 1.70
C ARG A 123 -25.39 -14.37 0.77
N LEU A 124 -25.24 -14.86 -0.46
CA LEU A 124 -26.34 -14.93 -1.43
C LEU A 124 -27.51 -15.74 -0.87
N LEU A 125 -27.25 -16.90 -0.26
CA LEU A 125 -28.26 -17.75 0.36
C LEU A 125 -28.88 -17.11 1.60
N ALA A 126 -28.12 -16.34 2.38
CA ALA A 126 -28.65 -15.63 3.56
C ALA A 126 -29.73 -14.58 3.22
N PHE A 127 -29.78 -14.06 1.99
CA PHE A 127 -30.85 -13.17 1.55
C PHE A 127 -32.19 -13.92 1.29
N GLY A 128 -32.15 -15.25 1.17
CA GLY A 128 -33.35 -16.08 1.00
C GLY A 128 -34.14 -15.75 -0.28
N PRO A 129 -35.49 -15.87 -0.27
CA PRO A 129 -36.32 -15.56 -1.44
C PRO A 129 -36.31 -14.07 -1.81
N ARG A 130 -35.86 -13.21 -0.88
CA ARG A 130 -35.68 -11.79 -1.15
C ARG A 130 -34.38 -11.64 -1.93
N ARG A 131 -34.49 -11.44 -3.25
CA ARG A 131 -33.33 -11.12 -4.08
C ARG A 131 -32.61 -9.88 -3.51
N PRO A 132 -31.27 -9.81 -3.60
CA PRO A 132 -30.55 -8.60 -3.21
C PRO A 132 -31.15 -7.41 -3.98
N ARG A 133 -31.50 -6.34 -3.24
CA ARG A 133 -32.19 -5.15 -3.80
C ARG A 133 -31.39 -4.45 -4.91
N ARG A 134 -30.09 -4.71 -4.99
CA ARG A 134 -29.21 -4.28 -6.07
C ARG A 134 -28.40 -5.49 -6.51
N ALA A 135 -28.28 -5.69 -7.82
CA ALA A 135 -27.32 -6.64 -8.35
C ALA A 135 -25.93 -6.29 -7.82
N ALA A 136 -25.14 -7.30 -7.44
CA ALA A 136 -23.75 -7.06 -7.12
C ALA A 136 -23.10 -6.43 -8.36
N GLN A 137 -22.53 -5.23 -8.21
CA GLN A 137 -21.60 -4.69 -9.19
C GLN A 137 -20.34 -5.56 -9.09
N ALA A 138 -20.36 -6.70 -9.77
CA ALA A 138 -19.15 -7.44 -10.05
C ALA A 138 -18.42 -6.66 -11.15
N GLU A 139 -17.71 -5.60 -10.76
CA GLU A 139 -16.55 -5.19 -11.54
C GLU A 139 -15.63 -6.39 -11.50
N ALA A 140 -15.71 -7.25 -12.53
CA ALA A 140 -14.82 -8.38 -12.66
C ALA A 140 -13.41 -7.82 -12.47
N LEU A 141 -12.68 -8.30 -11.47
CA LEU A 141 -11.24 -8.06 -11.39
C LEU A 141 -10.74 -8.48 -12.77
N ARG A 142 -10.39 -7.52 -13.63
CA ARG A 142 -9.70 -7.83 -14.86
C ARG A 142 -8.55 -8.73 -14.40
N PRO A 143 -8.44 -9.99 -14.84
CA PRO A 143 -7.24 -10.76 -14.57
C PRO A 143 -6.09 -9.83 -14.97
N PRO A 144 -5.05 -9.66 -14.14
CA PRO A 144 -3.92 -8.82 -14.53
C PRO A 144 -3.51 -9.32 -15.90
N GLY A 145 -3.82 -8.52 -16.93
CA GLY A 145 -3.70 -8.96 -18.31
C GLY A 145 -2.28 -9.48 -18.45
N GLY A 146 -2.14 -10.71 -18.94
CA GLY A 146 -0.86 -11.38 -19.14
C GLY A 146 0.02 -10.51 -20.02
N ARG A 147 0.70 -9.56 -19.39
CA ARG A 147 1.82 -8.84 -19.94
C ARG A 147 3.00 -9.41 -19.19
N CYS A 148 3.63 -10.40 -19.81
CA CYS A 148 5.08 -10.49 -19.74
C CYS A 148 5.59 -9.06 -19.84
N LEU A 149 6.13 -8.54 -18.73
CA LEU A 149 6.91 -7.32 -18.77
C LEU A 149 8.04 -7.59 -19.77
N PRO A 150 8.15 -6.86 -20.89
CA PRO A 150 9.30 -7.03 -21.75
C PRO A 150 10.56 -6.73 -20.92
N PRO A 151 11.67 -7.44 -21.17
CA PRO A 151 12.92 -7.20 -20.45
C PRO A 151 13.27 -5.71 -20.59
N VAL A 152 13.52 -5.08 -19.45
CA VAL A 152 13.81 -3.65 -19.33
C VAL A 152 15.04 -3.34 -20.18
N ARG A 153 14.83 -2.92 -21.45
CA ARG A 153 15.90 -2.35 -22.25
C ARG A 153 16.24 -0.99 -21.63
N ARG A 154 17.51 -0.85 -21.25
CA ARG A 154 18.12 0.38 -20.74
C ARG A 154 17.74 1.55 -21.66
N CYS A 155 17.03 2.55 -21.14
CA CYS A 155 16.71 3.77 -21.87
C CYS A 155 18.01 4.54 -22.14
N SER A 156 18.39 4.70 -23.40
CA SER A 156 19.15 5.86 -23.86
C SER A 156 18.17 7.01 -24.08
N ALA A 157 18.59 8.20 -23.65
CA ALA A 157 17.81 9.42 -23.56
C ALA A 157 17.04 9.80 -24.83
N ALA A 158 15.81 10.28 -24.66
CA ALA A 158 15.22 11.37 -25.45
C ALA A 158 13.93 11.84 -24.76
N GLN A 159 13.95 13.10 -24.31
CA GLN A 159 12.83 13.81 -23.71
C GLN A 159 11.71 14.02 -24.74
N ARG A 160 10.44 13.98 -24.31
CA ARG A 160 9.34 14.75 -24.94
C ARG A 160 8.05 14.71 -24.09
N GLY A 161 7.66 15.90 -23.59
CA GLY A 161 6.29 16.40 -23.46
C GLY A 161 5.30 15.68 -22.53
N VAL A 162 5.08 16.25 -21.34
CA VAL A 162 3.93 15.95 -20.47
C VAL A 162 2.75 16.82 -20.92
N SER A 163 1.69 16.22 -21.47
CA SER A 163 0.36 16.84 -21.48
C SER A 163 -0.50 16.19 -20.40
N ASN A 164 -0.86 16.98 -19.39
CA ASN A 164 -1.79 16.61 -18.34
C ASN A 164 -3.22 16.59 -18.89
N THR A 165 -3.85 15.43 -18.91
CA THR A 165 -5.32 15.33 -18.94
C THR A 165 -5.76 14.28 -17.92
N LEU A 166 -6.33 14.77 -16.81
CA LEU A 166 -7.08 13.97 -15.84
C LEU A 166 -8.36 13.45 -16.52
N PRO A 167 -8.73 12.18 -16.43
CA PRO A 167 -10.09 11.77 -16.76
C PRO A 167 -11.02 12.11 -15.59
N GLU A 168 -12.09 12.85 -15.90
CA GLU A 168 -13.23 13.07 -15.00
C GLU A 168 -13.79 11.73 -14.49
N MET A 169 -13.98 11.65 -13.17
CA MET A 169 -14.81 10.61 -12.56
C MET A 169 -16.27 11.03 -12.66
N VAL A 170 -17.02 10.36 -13.53
CA VAL A 170 -18.49 10.45 -13.56
C VAL A 170 -19.06 9.48 -12.52
N LEU A 171 -20.08 9.99 -11.80
CA LEU A 171 -20.86 9.43 -10.69
C LEU A 171 -21.48 8.04 -10.94
#